data_AF-A0AAD7Z6C3-F1
#
_entry.id   AF-A0AAD7Z6C3-F1
#
_cell.length_a   1.000
_cell.length_b   1.000
_cell.length_c   1.000
_cell.angle_alpha   90.00
_cell.angle_beta   90.00
_cell.angle_gamma   90.00
#
_symmetry.space_group_name_H-M   'P 1'
#
loop_
_entity.id
_entity.type
_entity.pdbx_description
1 polymer ?
#
loop_
_entity_poly.entity_id
_entity_poly.type
_entity_poly.pdbx_seq_one_letter_code
_entity_poly.pdbx_strand_id
1 'polypeptide(L)'
;MLIGLSQIYNNTVNNLMERLMENPKMHFDVRFTVNRFTFFVMHRALDIFVRMDNLELIYPSGTQYPALPLKSSIKFINPLVECNPEQSMAVKNIVLGTSRPAPYIIHGPPGTGKTVTIVEAILQVKKVFRNSFILVCASSNAACDLLAQKLVPHCTTDELLRLHSTSRDWETVPADLHQYSNRDEQLYWFPTEQKLLKYRIIVCTLINSGRLLPKRQSDDDFADFSHFTHVFIDESGQATEPETLVPIAGILGMATKKNAGGQVILAGDHLQLGPVCSIKHAGSSHLKISLMERLIKDSTLYERGKYENGDNYNNKYITKLCRNFRSHELILYLPNKNFYEGDLILDSAEDSRQNFNLNLSEDPKANLPVVFHGVLGQEKREGRSPSYFNDYEIQQVMKYVSVLLEGGPNRDKVKQEEVGIIAPYIRQVYKIKGRLKEKHWENIEVGTTETFQGREKRVIIISTVRGDEKRFNVAVTRARSLLIVVGNPFLLETDENWGEFISFTIEHGSYRGCPFQSRKDPEWIEAVKNKLLELNFKEMWKSFPK
;
A
#
# COMPACT_ATOMS: atom_id res chain seq x y z
N MET A 1 24.93 -20.69 15.41
CA MET A 1 24.84 -19.68 16.50
C MET A 1 23.48 -18.96 16.58
N LEU A 2 22.65 -18.91 15.53
CA LEU A 2 21.32 -18.26 15.57
C LEU A 2 20.14 -19.16 16.01
N ILE A 3 20.32 -20.49 16.07
CA ILE A 3 19.27 -21.43 16.49
C ILE A 3 19.12 -21.46 18.03
N GLY A 4 20.19 -21.15 18.77
CA GLY A 4 20.16 -21.09 20.24
C GLY A 4 19.47 -19.85 20.81
N LEU A 5 19.18 -18.83 20.01
CA LEU A 5 18.60 -17.58 20.51
C LEU A 5 17.07 -17.62 20.63
N SER A 6 16.33 -18.39 19.82
CA SER A 6 14.85 -18.43 19.94
C SER A 6 14.36 -19.22 21.15
N GLN A 7 15.02 -20.34 21.48
CA GLN A 7 14.72 -21.11 22.70
C GLN A 7 15.09 -20.35 23.98
N ILE A 8 16.20 -19.60 23.96
CA ILE A 8 16.56 -18.71 25.08
C ILE A 8 15.54 -17.56 25.17
N TYR A 9 15.09 -16.98 24.05
CA TYR A 9 14.10 -15.90 24.07
C TYR A 9 12.77 -16.33 24.70
N ASN A 10 12.22 -17.50 24.32
CA ASN A 10 10.93 -17.96 24.88
C ASN A 10 11.00 -18.28 26.38
N ASN A 11 12.07 -18.91 26.86
CA ASN A 11 12.25 -19.13 28.30
C ASN A 11 12.48 -17.83 29.07
N THR A 12 13.13 -16.83 28.48
CA THR A 12 13.38 -15.53 29.14
C THR A 12 12.14 -14.63 29.14
N VAL A 13 11.32 -14.68 28.08
CA VAL A 13 10.06 -13.91 27.97
C VAL A 13 8.99 -14.49 28.89
N ASN A 14 8.85 -15.81 28.97
CA ASN A 14 7.89 -16.43 29.91
C ASN A 14 8.26 -16.11 31.37
N ASN A 15 9.55 -16.20 31.72
CA ASN A 15 10.04 -15.83 33.05
C ASN A 15 9.88 -14.32 33.32
N LEU A 16 10.00 -13.47 32.30
CA LEU A 16 9.73 -12.03 32.42
C LEU A 16 8.24 -11.76 32.68
N MET A 17 7.34 -12.44 31.97
CA MET A 17 5.89 -12.29 32.15
C MET A 17 5.43 -12.80 33.51
N GLU A 18 5.97 -13.91 33.99
CA GLU A 18 5.73 -14.40 35.37
C GLU A 18 6.22 -13.38 36.40
N ARG A 19 7.45 -12.86 36.27
CA ARG A 19 7.99 -11.81 37.16
C ARG A 19 7.16 -10.52 37.13
N LEU A 20 6.62 -10.15 35.97
CA LEU A 20 5.72 -9.01 35.81
C LEU A 20 4.37 -9.22 36.50
N MET A 21 3.84 -10.44 36.44
CA MET A 21 2.60 -10.81 37.15
C MET A 21 2.80 -10.84 38.67
N GLU A 22 3.95 -11.34 39.14
CA GLU A 22 4.29 -11.38 40.57
C GLU A 22 4.61 -10.00 41.16
N ASN A 23 5.23 -9.10 40.38
CA ASN A 23 5.54 -7.74 40.81
C ASN A 23 5.20 -6.69 39.74
N PRO A 24 3.94 -6.22 39.68
CA PRO A 24 3.49 -5.24 38.69
C PRO A 24 4.17 -3.87 38.81
N LYS A 25 4.85 -3.59 39.94
CA LYS A 25 5.55 -2.32 40.20
C LYS A 25 7.04 -2.38 39.82
N MET A 26 7.50 -3.49 39.25
CA MET A 26 8.89 -3.65 38.86
C MET A 26 9.28 -2.65 37.76
N HIS A 27 10.42 -1.99 37.94
CA HIS A 27 10.98 -1.05 36.97
C HIS A 27 11.89 -1.77 35.99
N PHE A 28 11.80 -1.42 34.71
CA PHE A 28 12.61 -1.99 33.64
C PHE A 28 13.22 -0.91 32.76
N ASP A 29 14.45 -1.16 32.33
CA ASP A 29 15.07 -0.41 31.24
C ASP A 29 14.78 -1.09 29.91
N VAL A 30 13.95 -0.45 29.08
CA VAL A 30 13.64 -0.95 27.73
C VAL A 30 14.55 -0.26 26.72
N ARG A 31 15.38 -1.05 26.03
CA ARG A 31 16.27 -0.57 24.97
C ARG A 31 15.90 -1.18 23.62
N PHE A 32 15.66 -0.33 22.62
CA PHE A 32 15.47 -0.75 21.24
C PHE A 32 16.80 -0.71 20.49
N THR A 33 17.25 -1.85 19.97
CA THR A 33 18.48 -1.95 19.18
C THR A 33 18.14 -1.95 17.69
N VAL A 34 18.83 -1.12 16.91
CA VAL A 34 18.63 -1.04 15.46
C VAL A 34 19.19 -2.29 14.77
N ASN A 35 18.36 -2.99 14.00
CA ASN A 35 18.81 -4.05 13.12
C ASN A 35 19.47 -3.44 11.86
N ARG A 36 20.78 -3.62 11.71
CA ARG A 36 21.55 -3.10 10.57
C ARG A 36 21.40 -3.92 9.28
N PHE A 37 20.76 -5.09 9.34
CA PHE A 37 20.66 -6.01 8.20
C PHE A 37 20.00 -5.36 6.98
N THR A 38 18.92 -4.58 7.18
CA THR A 38 18.23 -3.85 6.12
C THR A 38 19.20 -2.94 5.34
N PHE A 39 19.96 -2.11 6.04
CA PHE A 39 20.94 -1.21 5.42
C PHE A 39 22.05 -1.99 4.73
N PHE A 40 22.56 -3.04 5.38
CA PHE A 40 23.61 -3.88 4.83
C PHE A 40 23.21 -4.48 3.47
N VAL A 41 22.01 -5.07 3.35
CA VAL A 41 21.59 -5.68 2.07
C VAL A 41 21.31 -4.64 0.98
N MET A 42 20.82 -3.45 1.34
CA MET A 42 20.65 -2.34 0.38
C MET A 42 21.99 -1.85 -0.15
N HIS A 43 22.96 -1.58 0.73
CA HIS A 43 24.32 -1.17 0.32
C HIS A 43 24.98 -2.24 -0.54
N ARG A 44 24.89 -3.52 -0.13
CA ARG A 44 25.42 -4.63 -0.91
C ARG A 44 24.80 -4.73 -2.30
N ALA A 45 23.49 -4.48 -2.44
CA ALA A 45 22.82 -4.48 -3.74
C ALA A 45 23.38 -3.38 -4.65
N LEU A 46 23.58 -2.17 -4.12
CA LEU A 46 24.21 -1.08 -4.85
C LEU A 46 25.64 -1.42 -5.29
N ASP A 47 26.45 -1.98 -4.38
CA ASP A 47 27.83 -2.39 -4.69
C ASP A 47 27.88 -3.42 -5.82
N ILE A 48 26.92 -4.37 -5.85
CA ILE A 48 26.80 -5.36 -6.92
C ILE A 48 26.52 -4.67 -8.26
N PHE A 49 25.52 -3.78 -8.31
CA PHE A 49 25.14 -3.10 -9.55
C PHE A 49 26.27 -2.23 -10.12
N VAL A 50 26.99 -1.51 -9.25
CA VAL A 50 28.14 -0.68 -9.66
C VAL A 50 29.26 -1.55 -10.22
N ARG A 51 29.57 -2.69 -9.58
CA ARG A 51 30.65 -3.59 -10.03
C ARG A 51 30.31 -4.36 -11.30
N MET A 52 29.05 -4.77 -11.45
CA MET A 52 28.59 -5.54 -12.62
C MET A 52 28.36 -4.68 -13.88
N ASP A 53 28.37 -3.36 -13.75
CA ASP A 53 28.07 -2.40 -14.83
C ASP A 53 26.71 -2.69 -15.54
N ASN A 54 25.76 -3.26 -14.80
CA ASN A 54 24.45 -3.66 -15.32
C ASN A 54 23.40 -2.60 -14.99
N LEU A 55 23.54 -1.43 -15.61
CA LEU A 55 22.72 -0.27 -15.33
C LEU A 55 21.41 -0.23 -16.13
N GLU A 56 21.22 -1.07 -17.16
CA GLU A 56 19.99 -1.11 -17.97
C GLU A 56 18.72 -1.42 -17.16
N LEU A 57 18.85 -2.10 -16.01
CA LEU A 57 17.73 -2.37 -15.11
C LEU A 57 17.32 -1.14 -14.28
N ILE A 58 18.24 -0.19 -14.09
CA ILE A 58 18.07 1.00 -13.24
C ILE A 58 17.85 2.25 -14.11
N TYR A 59 18.54 2.31 -15.25
CA TYR A 59 18.57 3.37 -16.25
C TYR A 59 18.41 2.75 -17.65
N PRO A 60 17.20 2.26 -17.99
CA PRO A 60 16.99 1.57 -19.26
C PRO A 60 17.14 2.54 -20.45
N SER A 61 17.88 2.10 -21.47
CA SER A 61 18.16 2.88 -22.69
C SER A 61 17.20 2.58 -23.85
N GLY A 62 16.34 1.56 -23.69
CA GLY A 62 15.43 1.10 -24.74
C GLY A 62 16.03 0.05 -25.67
N THR A 63 17.18 -0.53 -25.28
CA THR A 63 17.82 -1.64 -26.01
C THR A 63 16.82 -2.76 -26.26
N GLN A 64 16.65 -3.15 -27.52
CA GLN A 64 15.65 -4.14 -27.91
C GLN A 64 16.26 -5.54 -28.02
N TYR A 65 15.62 -6.49 -27.34
CA TYR A 65 15.90 -7.91 -27.50
C TYR A 65 14.70 -8.63 -28.12
N PRO A 66 14.91 -9.75 -28.84
CA PRO A 66 13.82 -10.58 -29.33
C PRO A 66 12.90 -11.02 -28.19
N ALA A 67 11.60 -11.04 -28.48
CA ALA A 67 10.61 -11.62 -27.57
C ALA A 67 10.93 -13.09 -27.28
N LEU A 68 10.53 -13.57 -26.10
CA LEU A 68 10.66 -14.98 -25.75
C LEU A 68 9.81 -15.84 -26.69
N PRO A 69 10.34 -16.97 -27.17
CA PRO A 69 9.63 -17.82 -28.11
C PRO A 69 8.42 -18.46 -27.43
N LEU A 70 7.23 -18.25 -28.01
CA LEU A 70 6.00 -18.95 -27.64
C LEU A 70 5.84 -20.21 -28.48
N LYS A 71 5.73 -21.38 -27.83
CA LYS A 71 5.40 -22.65 -28.51
C LYS A 71 3.92 -22.79 -28.85
N SER A 72 3.06 -22.04 -28.16
CA SER A 72 1.60 -22.07 -28.31
C SER A 72 1.01 -20.74 -27.85
N SER A 73 -0.24 -20.47 -28.22
CA SER A 73 -0.98 -19.33 -27.66
C SER A 73 -1.10 -19.42 -26.13
N ILE A 74 -1.12 -18.25 -25.49
CA ILE A 74 -1.34 -18.12 -24.05
C ILE A 74 -2.80 -18.50 -23.78
N LYS A 75 -3.00 -19.49 -22.92
CA LYS A 75 -4.32 -19.91 -22.43
C LYS A 75 -4.44 -19.47 -20.97
N PHE A 76 -5.18 -18.39 -20.76
CA PHE A 76 -5.41 -17.79 -19.45
C PHE A 76 -6.03 -18.79 -18.48
N ILE A 77 -5.63 -18.73 -17.22
CA ILE A 77 -6.19 -19.55 -16.14
C ILE A 77 -7.40 -18.84 -15.56
N ASN A 78 -7.33 -17.52 -15.39
CA ASN A 78 -8.44 -16.69 -14.95
C ASN A 78 -9.17 -16.04 -16.15
N PRO A 79 -10.44 -16.43 -16.44
CA PRO A 79 -11.23 -15.83 -17.52
C PRO A 79 -11.48 -14.33 -17.33
N LEU A 80 -11.55 -13.85 -16.08
CA LEU A 80 -11.74 -12.41 -15.81
C LEU A 80 -10.52 -11.59 -16.26
N VAL A 81 -9.31 -12.16 -16.17
CA VAL A 81 -8.09 -11.53 -16.67
C VAL A 81 -8.05 -11.58 -18.20
N GLU A 82 -8.53 -12.66 -18.81
CA GLU A 82 -8.61 -12.82 -20.26
C GLU A 82 -9.56 -11.79 -20.91
N CYS A 83 -10.73 -11.57 -20.31
CA CYS A 83 -11.72 -10.61 -20.77
C CYS A 83 -11.33 -9.14 -20.49
N ASN A 84 -10.35 -8.90 -19.63
CA ASN A 84 -9.84 -7.57 -19.33
C ASN A 84 -8.66 -7.23 -20.28
N PRO A 85 -8.79 -6.24 -21.19
CA PRO A 85 -7.77 -5.93 -22.17
C PRO A 85 -6.46 -5.42 -21.55
N GLU A 86 -6.50 -4.59 -20.50
CA GLU A 86 -5.27 -4.10 -19.86
C GLU A 86 -4.54 -5.24 -19.14
N GLN A 87 -5.27 -6.05 -18.37
CA GLN A 87 -4.68 -7.16 -17.63
C GLN A 87 -4.15 -8.26 -18.56
N SER A 88 -4.90 -8.63 -19.61
CA SER A 88 -4.46 -9.63 -20.58
C SER A 88 -3.26 -9.14 -21.40
N MET A 89 -3.21 -7.85 -21.76
CA MET A 89 -2.07 -7.22 -22.42
C MET A 89 -0.83 -7.27 -21.52
N ALA A 90 -0.96 -6.89 -20.25
CA ALA A 90 0.13 -6.95 -19.28
C ALA A 90 0.70 -8.37 -19.15
N VAL A 91 -0.16 -9.38 -19.01
CA VAL A 91 0.25 -10.78 -18.95
C VAL A 91 0.99 -11.20 -20.23
N LYS A 92 0.45 -10.87 -21.42
CA LYS A 92 1.10 -11.20 -22.70
C LYS A 92 2.49 -10.59 -22.82
N ASN A 93 2.64 -9.31 -22.50
CA ASN A 93 3.92 -8.60 -22.55
C ASN A 93 4.95 -9.15 -21.56
N ILE A 94 4.50 -9.53 -20.35
CA ILE A 94 5.34 -10.21 -19.37
C ILE A 94 5.82 -11.56 -19.92
N VAL A 95 4.92 -12.44 -20.37
CA VAL A 95 5.31 -13.77 -20.88
C VAL A 95 6.22 -13.65 -22.11
N LEU A 96 5.98 -12.66 -22.98
CA LEU A 96 6.81 -12.40 -24.15
C LEU A 96 8.15 -11.72 -23.80
N GLY A 97 8.32 -11.22 -22.58
CA GLY A 97 9.54 -10.54 -22.16
C GLY A 97 9.82 -9.26 -22.95
N THR A 98 8.79 -8.50 -23.34
CA THR A 98 8.87 -7.42 -24.33
C THR A 98 9.72 -6.23 -23.89
N SER A 99 9.77 -5.94 -22.59
CA SER A 99 10.54 -4.83 -22.04
C SER A 99 12.01 -5.14 -21.84
N ARG A 100 12.42 -6.42 -21.89
CA ARG A 100 13.75 -6.82 -21.45
C ARG A 100 14.86 -6.13 -22.26
N PRO A 101 15.92 -5.64 -21.59
CA PRO A 101 16.26 -5.86 -20.18
C PRO A 101 15.57 -4.89 -19.21
N ALA A 102 14.88 -3.86 -19.71
CA ALA A 102 14.19 -2.88 -18.88
C ALA A 102 13.08 -3.53 -18.03
N PRO A 103 12.83 -3.02 -16.80
CA PRO A 103 11.71 -3.47 -15.99
C PRO A 103 10.37 -3.27 -16.70
N TYR A 104 9.48 -4.27 -16.61
CA TYR A 104 8.09 -4.11 -17.02
C TYR A 104 7.27 -3.53 -15.87
N ILE A 105 6.48 -2.48 -16.10
CA ILE A 105 5.66 -1.83 -15.07
C ILE A 105 4.18 -2.18 -15.24
N ILE A 106 3.57 -2.73 -14.19
CA ILE A 106 2.12 -2.76 -14.02
C ILE A 106 1.75 -1.58 -13.11
N HIS A 107 1.28 -0.48 -13.71
CA HIS A 107 0.71 0.63 -12.93
C HIS A 107 -0.75 0.32 -12.65
N GLY A 108 -1.07 -0.11 -11.44
CA GLY A 108 -2.45 -0.39 -11.08
C GLY A 108 -2.91 0.47 -9.92
N PRO A 109 -3.86 1.38 -10.16
CA PRO A 109 -4.55 2.09 -9.10
C PRO A 109 -5.30 1.15 -8.12
N PRO A 110 -5.85 1.66 -7.01
CA PRO A 110 -6.63 0.86 -6.07
C PRO A 110 -7.78 0.14 -6.79
N GLY A 111 -8.00 -1.13 -6.47
CA GLY A 111 -9.17 -1.87 -6.97
C GLY A 111 -9.11 -2.33 -8.43
N THR A 112 -7.98 -2.17 -9.13
CA THR A 112 -7.86 -2.52 -10.56
C THR A 112 -7.40 -3.94 -10.86
N GLY A 113 -7.24 -4.76 -9.81
CA GLY A 113 -6.90 -6.18 -9.95
C GLY A 113 -5.40 -6.49 -10.09
N LYS A 114 -4.49 -5.55 -9.77
CA LYS A 114 -3.02 -5.75 -9.77
C LYS A 114 -2.57 -7.14 -9.35
N THR A 115 -2.89 -7.54 -8.12
CA THR A 115 -2.45 -8.81 -7.54
C THR A 115 -2.95 -10.00 -8.35
N VAL A 116 -4.17 -9.93 -8.90
CA VAL A 116 -4.72 -10.99 -9.77
C VAL A 116 -3.96 -11.06 -11.09
N THR A 117 -3.62 -9.92 -11.69
CA THR A 117 -2.80 -9.83 -12.90
C THR A 117 -1.39 -10.39 -12.67
N ILE A 118 -0.75 -10.05 -11.55
CA ILE A 118 0.58 -10.55 -11.18
C ILE A 118 0.54 -12.08 -11.01
N VAL A 119 -0.45 -12.61 -10.29
CA VAL A 119 -0.61 -14.05 -10.07
C VAL A 119 -0.81 -14.77 -11.40
N GLU A 120 -1.71 -14.27 -12.27
CA GLU A 120 -1.90 -14.83 -13.62
C GLU A 120 -0.58 -14.83 -14.41
N ALA A 121 0.16 -13.71 -14.41
CA ALA A 121 1.45 -13.62 -15.11
C ALA A 121 2.47 -14.64 -14.58
N ILE A 122 2.60 -14.79 -13.25
CA ILE A 122 3.48 -15.80 -12.62
C ILE A 122 3.10 -17.20 -13.08
N LEU A 123 1.80 -17.53 -13.07
CA LEU A 123 1.31 -18.85 -13.46
C LEU A 123 1.50 -19.10 -14.96
N GLN A 124 1.37 -18.08 -15.81
CA GLN A 124 1.65 -18.22 -17.24
C GLN A 124 3.15 -18.40 -17.51
N VAL A 125 4.03 -17.64 -16.86
CA VAL A 125 5.49 -17.85 -16.94
C VAL A 125 5.85 -19.28 -16.50
N LYS A 126 5.30 -19.72 -15.36
CA LYS A 126 5.40 -21.10 -14.87
C LYS A 126 4.87 -22.11 -15.90
N LYS A 127 3.77 -21.85 -16.59
CA LYS A 127 3.20 -22.81 -17.54
C LYS A 127 4.01 -22.89 -18.84
N VAL A 128 4.41 -21.74 -19.38
CA VAL A 128 5.08 -21.62 -20.68
C VAL A 128 6.56 -22.03 -20.60
N PHE A 129 7.27 -21.61 -19.55
CA PHE A 129 8.71 -21.83 -19.42
C PHE A 129 9.02 -22.84 -18.31
N ARG A 130 9.22 -24.12 -18.69
CA ARG A 130 9.51 -25.19 -17.71
C ARG A 130 10.74 -24.94 -16.84
N ASN A 131 11.74 -24.23 -17.37
CA ASN A 131 12.98 -23.87 -16.67
C ASN A 131 12.92 -22.46 -16.07
N SER A 132 11.72 -21.92 -15.82
CA SER A 132 11.57 -20.64 -15.11
C SER A 132 11.68 -20.83 -13.60
N PHE A 133 12.50 -20.00 -12.97
CA PHE A 133 12.57 -19.83 -11.52
C PHE A 133 12.15 -18.39 -11.20
N ILE A 134 11.15 -18.26 -10.34
CA ILE A 134 10.41 -17.01 -10.13
C ILE A 134 10.61 -16.56 -8.69
N LEU A 135 11.17 -15.37 -8.51
CA LEU A 135 11.20 -14.69 -7.22
C LEU A 135 10.05 -13.69 -7.17
N VAL A 136 9.26 -13.74 -6.11
CA VAL A 136 8.14 -12.83 -5.88
C VAL A 136 8.40 -12.08 -4.58
N CYS A 137 8.44 -10.75 -4.65
CA CYS A 137 8.71 -9.90 -3.52
C CYS A 137 7.65 -8.82 -3.33
N ALA A 138 7.54 -8.36 -2.08
CA ALA A 138 6.80 -7.16 -1.72
C ALA A 138 7.46 -6.48 -0.52
N SER A 139 7.06 -5.24 -0.23
CA SER A 139 7.57 -4.46 0.91
C SER A 139 7.11 -5.01 2.27
N SER A 140 5.93 -5.65 2.32
CA SER A 140 5.31 -6.13 3.56
C SER A 140 5.04 -7.63 3.56
N ASN A 141 5.05 -8.23 4.76
CA ASN A 141 4.68 -9.65 4.91
C ASN A 141 3.23 -9.93 4.48
N ALA A 142 2.30 -9.01 4.74
CA ALA A 142 0.89 -9.19 4.37
C ALA A 142 0.71 -9.27 2.84
N ALA A 143 1.43 -8.44 2.08
CA ALA A 143 1.42 -8.53 0.62
C ALA A 143 2.04 -9.84 0.11
N CYS A 144 3.17 -10.27 0.69
CA CYS A 144 3.77 -11.56 0.37
C CYS A 144 2.83 -12.74 0.70
N ASP A 145 2.14 -12.69 1.82
CA ASP A 145 1.20 -13.73 2.23
C ASP A 145 0.03 -13.80 1.25
N LEU A 146 -0.57 -12.66 0.88
CA LEU A 146 -1.66 -12.60 -0.11
C LEU A 146 -1.24 -13.19 -1.47
N LEU A 147 -0.04 -12.86 -1.96
CA LEU A 147 0.49 -13.42 -3.20
C LEU A 147 0.69 -14.93 -3.09
N ALA A 148 1.27 -15.42 -1.99
CA ALA A 148 1.46 -16.83 -1.76
C ALA A 148 0.12 -17.58 -1.68
N GLN A 149 -0.87 -17.07 -0.95
CA GLN A 149 -2.20 -17.68 -0.83
C GLN A 149 -2.89 -17.83 -2.18
N LYS A 150 -2.74 -16.85 -3.07
CA LYS A 150 -3.28 -16.94 -4.44
C LYS A 150 -2.53 -17.92 -5.33
N LEU A 151 -1.28 -18.26 -5.01
CA LEU A 151 -0.47 -19.24 -5.74
C LEU A 151 -0.65 -20.67 -5.23
N VAL A 152 -1.03 -20.85 -3.95
CA VAL A 152 -1.24 -22.16 -3.31
C VAL A 152 -2.13 -23.10 -4.13
N PRO A 153 -3.30 -22.69 -4.67
CA PRO A 153 -4.16 -23.56 -5.46
C PRO A 153 -3.51 -24.12 -6.75
N HIS A 154 -2.38 -23.56 -7.17
CA HIS A 154 -1.71 -23.87 -8.43
C HIS A 154 -0.29 -24.43 -8.25
N CYS A 155 0.15 -24.66 -7.01
CA CYS A 155 1.52 -25.08 -6.71
C CYS A 155 1.55 -26.17 -5.62
N THR A 156 2.42 -27.17 -5.81
CA THR A 156 2.75 -28.12 -4.74
C THR A 156 3.70 -27.49 -3.72
N THR A 157 3.85 -28.12 -2.56
CA THR A 157 4.80 -27.71 -1.50
C THR A 157 6.27 -27.82 -1.90
N ASP A 158 6.59 -28.52 -2.99
CA ASP A 158 7.94 -28.58 -3.57
C ASP A 158 8.18 -27.48 -4.62
N GLU A 159 7.10 -26.93 -5.19
CA GLU A 159 7.19 -25.85 -6.18
C GLU A 159 7.21 -24.46 -5.54
N LEU A 160 6.49 -24.26 -4.44
CA LEU A 160 6.29 -22.95 -3.80
C LEU A 160 6.90 -22.91 -2.40
N LEU A 161 7.66 -21.86 -2.11
CA LEU A 161 8.14 -21.52 -0.77
C LEU A 161 7.72 -20.11 -0.38
N ARG A 162 7.01 -19.96 0.74
CA ARG A 162 6.86 -18.69 1.45
C ARG A 162 7.99 -18.55 2.48
N LEU A 163 8.98 -17.72 2.15
CA LEU A 163 10.18 -17.52 2.98
C LEU A 163 10.00 -16.35 3.95
N HIS A 164 9.89 -16.67 5.23
CA HIS A 164 9.73 -15.74 6.35
C HIS A 164 11.06 -15.33 6.98
N SER A 165 11.08 -14.16 7.63
CA SER A 165 12.18 -13.77 8.53
C SER A 165 12.06 -14.50 9.86
N THR A 166 13.16 -14.57 10.61
CA THR A 166 13.18 -15.11 11.99
C THR A 166 12.28 -14.32 12.94
N SER A 167 12.04 -13.04 12.63
CA SER A 167 11.24 -12.13 13.45
C SER A 167 9.75 -12.14 13.12
N ARG A 168 9.30 -12.93 12.15
CA ARG A 168 7.86 -13.11 11.87
C ARG A 168 7.21 -13.71 13.11
N ASP A 169 5.97 -13.38 13.38
CA ASP A 169 5.19 -14.06 14.42
C ASP A 169 4.37 -15.18 13.78
N TRP A 170 4.42 -16.39 14.35
CA TRP A 170 3.71 -17.55 13.81
C TRP A 170 2.20 -17.36 13.83
N GLU A 171 1.66 -16.75 14.88
CA GLU A 171 0.21 -16.51 15.03
C GLU A 171 -0.35 -15.62 13.91
N THR A 172 0.52 -14.83 13.28
CA THR A 172 0.17 -13.94 12.16
C THR A 172 0.28 -14.59 10.79
N VAL A 173 0.78 -15.83 10.70
CA VAL A 173 0.92 -16.56 9.44
C VAL A 173 -0.41 -17.25 9.12
N PRO A 174 -1.02 -16.99 7.94
CA PRO A 174 -2.25 -17.66 7.53
C PRO A 174 -2.14 -19.19 7.50
N ALA A 175 -3.19 -19.88 7.94
CA ALA A 175 -3.21 -21.35 8.09
C ALA A 175 -2.94 -22.10 6.78
N ASP A 176 -3.44 -21.58 5.66
CA ASP A 176 -3.24 -22.15 4.32
C ASP A 176 -1.78 -22.03 3.83
N LEU A 177 -0.97 -21.18 4.45
CA LEU A 177 0.46 -21.03 4.16
C LEU A 177 1.37 -21.88 5.05
N HIS A 178 0.84 -22.56 6.07
CA HIS A 178 1.65 -23.31 7.05
C HIS A 178 2.55 -24.35 6.37
N GLN A 179 2.00 -25.15 5.46
CA GLN A 179 2.77 -26.18 4.72
C GLN A 179 3.78 -25.63 3.70
N TYR A 180 3.65 -24.35 3.32
CA TYR A 180 4.54 -23.68 2.37
C TYR A 180 5.59 -22.81 3.08
N SER A 181 5.60 -22.80 4.41
CA SER A 181 6.43 -21.91 5.22
C SER A 181 7.74 -22.56 5.66
N ASN A 182 8.79 -21.76 5.81
CA ASN A 182 10.07 -22.19 6.40
C ASN A 182 10.10 -22.11 7.94
N ARG A 183 8.93 -22.18 8.57
CA ARG A 183 8.79 -22.19 10.02
C ARG A 183 7.48 -22.86 10.41
N ASP A 184 7.41 -23.26 11.66
CA ASP A 184 6.18 -23.61 12.36
C ASP A 184 6.07 -22.78 13.67
N GLU A 185 5.19 -23.22 14.57
CA GLU A 185 4.96 -22.61 15.88
C GLU A 185 6.22 -22.59 16.74
N GLN A 186 7.05 -23.63 16.67
CA GLN A 186 8.17 -23.86 17.57
C GLN A 186 9.51 -23.57 16.91
N LEU A 187 9.64 -23.89 15.62
CA LEU A 187 10.90 -23.92 14.92
C LEU A 187 10.91 -22.98 13.71
N TYR A 188 12.01 -22.25 13.59
CA TYR A 188 12.39 -21.55 12.37
C TYR A 188 13.57 -22.28 11.72
N TRP A 189 13.51 -22.49 10.40
CA TRP A 189 14.67 -22.95 9.64
C TRP A 189 14.88 -22.10 8.40
N PHE A 190 16.12 -22.03 7.93
CA PHE A 190 16.43 -21.47 6.62
C PHE A 190 16.80 -22.62 5.69
N PRO A 191 16.10 -22.81 4.55
CA PRO A 191 16.41 -23.91 3.65
C PRO A 191 17.87 -23.87 3.17
N THR A 192 18.45 -25.04 2.94
CA THR A 192 19.79 -25.15 2.35
C THR A 192 19.77 -24.62 0.91
N GLU A 193 20.92 -24.20 0.40
CA GLU A 193 21.05 -23.70 -0.98
C GLU A 193 20.51 -24.69 -2.02
N GLN A 194 20.85 -25.98 -1.88
CA GLN A 194 20.33 -27.05 -2.73
C GLN A 194 18.80 -27.19 -2.69
N LYS A 195 18.16 -26.86 -1.55
CA LYS A 195 16.69 -26.88 -1.42
C LYS A 195 16.09 -25.61 -2.01
N LEU A 196 16.71 -24.45 -1.81
CA LEU A 196 16.28 -23.19 -2.42
C LEU A 196 16.25 -23.29 -3.95
N LEU A 197 17.30 -23.87 -4.55
CA LEU A 197 17.42 -24.03 -6.00
C LEU A 197 16.37 -24.97 -6.63
N LYS A 198 15.65 -25.76 -5.82
CA LYS A 198 14.59 -26.66 -6.29
C LYS A 198 13.22 -25.99 -6.33
N TYR A 199 13.01 -24.97 -5.51
CA TYR A 199 11.75 -24.25 -5.50
C TYR A 199 11.59 -23.47 -6.79
N ARG A 200 10.45 -23.65 -7.43
CA ARG A 200 10.12 -22.96 -8.67
C ARG A 200 9.72 -21.52 -8.43
N ILE A 201 9.04 -21.27 -7.31
CA ILE A 201 8.54 -19.98 -6.90
C ILE A 201 8.93 -19.76 -5.45
N ILE A 202 9.63 -18.66 -5.18
CA ILE A 202 9.92 -18.21 -3.81
C ILE A 202 9.22 -16.87 -3.58
N VAL A 203 8.45 -16.77 -2.50
CA VAL A 203 7.75 -15.56 -2.08
C VAL A 203 8.35 -15.03 -0.77
N CYS A 204 8.94 -13.83 -0.78
CA CYS A 204 9.56 -13.25 0.40
C CYS A 204 9.55 -11.71 0.38
N THR A 205 9.79 -11.05 1.52
CA THR A 205 9.93 -9.58 1.50
C THR A 205 11.19 -9.14 0.77
N LEU A 206 11.21 -7.91 0.27
CA LEU A 206 12.36 -7.29 -0.42
C LEU A 206 13.67 -7.46 0.34
N ILE A 207 13.66 -7.20 1.66
CA ILE A 207 14.87 -7.30 2.49
C ILE A 207 15.27 -8.76 2.74
N ASN A 208 14.31 -9.67 2.87
CA ASN A 208 14.60 -11.07 3.15
C ASN A 208 15.19 -11.80 1.93
N SER A 209 14.92 -11.31 0.71
CA SER A 209 15.51 -11.85 -0.53
C SER A 209 17.04 -11.73 -0.54
N GLY A 210 17.62 -10.76 0.18
CA GLY A 210 19.06 -10.63 0.35
C GLY A 210 19.70 -11.86 1.01
N ARG A 211 18.94 -12.74 1.65
CA ARG A 211 19.43 -14.02 2.19
C ARG A 211 19.54 -15.14 1.15
N LEU A 212 18.99 -14.94 -0.05
CA LEU A 212 19.02 -15.92 -1.14
C LEU A 212 20.35 -15.93 -1.89
N LEU A 213 21.14 -14.86 -1.78
CA LEU A 213 22.49 -14.86 -2.33
C LEU A 213 23.35 -15.93 -1.62
N PRO A 214 24.09 -16.75 -2.38
CA PRO A 214 24.94 -17.77 -1.81
C PRO A 214 26.01 -17.15 -0.89
N LYS A 215 26.49 -17.96 0.06
CA LYS A 215 27.55 -17.53 0.96
C LYS A 215 28.85 -17.37 0.16
N ARG A 216 29.40 -16.17 0.20
CA ARG A 216 30.66 -15.83 -0.45
C ARG A 216 31.82 -16.63 0.14
N GLN A 217 32.75 -17.04 -0.73
CA GLN A 217 34.06 -17.54 -0.30
C GLN A 217 35.10 -16.41 -0.20
N SER A 218 34.91 -15.29 -0.92
CA SER A 218 35.71 -14.07 -0.80
C SER A 218 34.88 -12.81 -1.14
N ASP A 219 35.39 -11.62 -0.82
CA ASP A 219 34.72 -10.34 -1.14
C ASP A 219 34.62 -10.04 -2.64
N ASP A 220 35.39 -10.74 -3.47
CA ASP A 220 35.43 -10.58 -4.94
C ASP A 220 34.69 -11.69 -5.69
N ASP A 221 34.18 -12.71 -4.99
CA ASP A 221 33.41 -13.79 -5.59
C ASP A 221 31.93 -13.40 -5.72
N PHE A 222 31.66 -12.63 -6.78
CA PHE A 222 30.31 -12.38 -7.29
C PHE A 222 29.98 -13.34 -8.42
N ALA A 223 30.30 -14.63 -8.25
CA ALA A 223 29.88 -15.67 -9.18
C ALA A 223 28.39 -15.47 -9.52
N ASP A 224 28.11 -15.45 -10.82
CA ASP A 224 26.79 -15.18 -11.38
C ASP A 224 25.79 -16.22 -10.88
N PHE A 225 25.12 -15.93 -9.77
CA PHE A 225 24.02 -16.72 -9.23
C PHE A 225 22.75 -16.41 -10.02
N SER A 226 22.81 -16.70 -11.33
CA SER A 226 21.75 -16.57 -12.33
C SER A 226 20.64 -17.61 -12.14
N HIS A 227 20.17 -17.81 -10.89
CA HIS A 227 19.14 -18.82 -10.63
C HIS A 227 17.76 -18.34 -11.09
N PHE A 228 17.39 -17.11 -10.73
CA PHE A 228 16.05 -16.60 -11.03
C PHE A 228 15.98 -15.98 -12.42
N THR A 229 14.98 -16.40 -13.18
CA THR A 229 14.71 -15.89 -14.53
C THR A 229 13.72 -14.74 -14.51
N HIS A 230 12.86 -14.65 -13.49
CA HIS A 230 11.87 -13.59 -13.32
C HIS A 230 11.83 -13.12 -11.87
N VAL A 231 11.80 -11.80 -11.68
CA VAL A 231 11.61 -11.16 -10.37
C VAL A 231 10.36 -10.28 -10.46
N PHE A 232 9.32 -10.64 -9.71
CA PHE A 232 8.10 -9.85 -9.55
C PHE A 232 8.17 -9.08 -8.23
N ILE A 233 7.91 -7.79 -8.26
CA ILE A 233 7.86 -6.94 -7.07
C ILE A 233 6.49 -6.26 -7.02
N ASP A 234 5.64 -6.68 -6.08
CA ASP A 234 4.37 -6.02 -5.80
C ASP A 234 4.56 -4.89 -4.78
N GLU A 235 3.66 -3.92 -4.82
CA GLU A 235 3.72 -2.68 -4.03
C GLU A 235 5.06 -1.93 -4.17
N SER A 236 5.68 -1.97 -5.36
CA SER A 236 6.99 -1.38 -5.64
C SER A 236 7.03 0.14 -5.42
N GLY A 237 5.88 0.82 -5.55
CA GLY A 237 5.76 2.26 -5.27
C GLY A 237 6.02 2.63 -3.81
N GLN A 238 5.90 1.68 -2.88
CA GLN A 238 6.13 1.89 -1.44
C GLN A 238 7.58 1.64 -1.01
N ALA A 239 8.38 1.00 -1.86
CA ALA A 239 9.75 0.63 -1.53
C ALA A 239 10.70 1.74 -1.95
N THR A 240 11.70 2.02 -1.09
CA THR A 240 12.81 2.87 -1.53
C THR A 240 13.50 2.21 -2.73
N GLU A 241 14.12 3.01 -3.59
CA GLU A 241 14.87 2.45 -4.72
C GLU A 241 15.92 1.40 -4.27
N PRO A 242 16.76 1.63 -3.24
CA PRO A 242 17.70 0.61 -2.78
C PRO A 242 17.05 -0.68 -2.28
N GLU A 243 15.87 -0.62 -1.66
CA GLU A 243 15.12 -1.83 -1.26
C GLU A 243 14.67 -2.64 -2.47
N THR A 244 14.23 -1.96 -3.53
CA THR A 244 13.77 -2.60 -4.78
C THR A 244 14.91 -3.33 -5.50
N LEU A 245 16.16 -2.88 -5.30
CA LEU A 245 17.35 -3.48 -5.91
C LEU A 245 17.81 -4.79 -5.22
N VAL A 246 17.46 -5.00 -3.95
CA VAL A 246 17.87 -6.19 -3.17
C VAL A 246 17.48 -7.52 -3.83
N PRO A 247 16.23 -7.75 -4.29
CA PRO A 247 15.86 -9.00 -4.97
C PRO A 247 16.38 -9.13 -6.40
N ILE A 248 17.07 -8.12 -6.93
CA ILE A 248 17.55 -8.10 -8.31
C ILE A 248 19.06 -8.36 -8.34
N ALA A 249 19.81 -7.65 -7.48
CA ALA A 249 21.26 -7.64 -7.45
C ALA A 249 21.88 -9.03 -7.18
N GLY A 250 22.54 -9.60 -8.20
CA GLY A 250 23.21 -10.90 -8.12
C GLY A 250 22.28 -12.10 -8.01
N ILE A 251 20.96 -11.89 -8.18
CA ILE A 251 19.91 -12.91 -8.08
C ILE A 251 19.28 -13.16 -9.46
N LEU A 252 19.06 -12.08 -10.22
CA LEU A 252 18.48 -12.14 -11.55
C LEU A 252 19.55 -12.48 -12.59
N GLY A 253 19.22 -13.36 -13.52
CA GLY A 253 20.13 -13.71 -14.61
C GLY A 253 20.57 -12.51 -15.44
N MET A 254 21.87 -12.39 -15.71
CA MET A 254 22.42 -11.19 -16.34
C MET A 254 22.05 -11.06 -17.82
N ALA A 255 21.72 -9.83 -18.23
CA ALA A 255 21.69 -9.47 -19.63
C ALA A 255 23.11 -9.39 -20.18
N THR A 256 23.30 -9.90 -21.39
CA THR A 256 24.55 -9.80 -22.16
C THR A 256 24.22 -9.32 -23.57
N LYS A 257 25.24 -9.03 -24.39
CA LYS A 257 25.03 -8.72 -25.82
C LYS A 257 24.29 -9.82 -26.60
N LYS A 258 24.24 -11.06 -26.07
CA LYS A 258 23.60 -12.23 -26.71
C LYS A 258 22.37 -12.77 -25.97
N ASN A 259 22.09 -12.29 -24.76
CA ASN A 259 21.00 -12.78 -23.92
C ASN A 259 20.31 -11.60 -23.23
N ALA A 260 18.99 -11.50 -23.29
CA ALA A 260 18.24 -10.42 -22.64
C ALA A 260 18.26 -10.50 -21.10
N GLY A 261 18.84 -11.57 -20.53
CA GLY A 261 18.85 -11.83 -19.10
C GLY A 261 17.48 -12.22 -18.57
N GLY A 262 17.36 -12.18 -17.24
CA GLY A 262 16.08 -12.32 -16.56
C GLY A 262 15.19 -11.09 -16.73
N GLN A 263 13.94 -11.20 -16.32
CA GLN A 263 12.96 -10.12 -16.38
C GLN A 263 12.62 -9.59 -14.99
N VAL A 264 12.54 -8.26 -14.86
CA VAL A 264 11.98 -7.60 -13.68
C VAL A 264 10.59 -7.09 -14.00
N ILE A 265 9.64 -7.35 -13.11
CA ILE A 265 8.27 -6.84 -13.17
C ILE A 265 8.04 -6.02 -11.90
N LEU A 266 7.77 -4.73 -12.06
CA LEU A 266 7.41 -3.81 -10.97
C LEU A 266 5.91 -3.56 -11.03
N ALA A 267 5.19 -3.90 -9.97
CA ALA A 267 3.78 -3.66 -9.86
C ALA A 267 3.50 -2.79 -8.64
N GLY A 268 2.64 -1.79 -8.82
CA GLY A 268 2.30 -0.87 -7.74
C GLY A 268 1.53 0.33 -8.21
N ASP A 269 1.52 1.35 -7.37
CA ASP A 269 0.93 2.64 -7.66
C ASP A 269 1.77 3.76 -7.03
N HIS A 270 2.51 4.49 -7.86
CA HIS A 270 3.37 5.58 -7.43
C HIS A 270 2.59 6.82 -6.95
N LEU A 271 1.27 6.85 -7.15
CA LEU A 271 0.38 7.94 -6.73
C LEU A 271 -0.31 7.66 -5.38
N GLN A 272 -0.01 6.51 -4.76
CA GLN A 272 -0.39 6.18 -3.38
C GLN A 272 0.75 6.53 -2.40
N LEU A 273 0.75 5.95 -1.20
CA LEU A 273 1.83 6.15 -0.24
C LEU A 273 3.16 5.63 -0.80
N GLY A 274 4.14 6.54 -0.89
CA GLY A 274 5.52 6.22 -1.23
C GLY A 274 6.34 5.73 -0.02
N PRO A 275 7.66 5.60 -0.19
CA PRO A 275 8.56 5.10 0.83
C PRO A 275 8.62 5.96 2.09
N VAL A 276 8.63 5.30 3.25
CA VAL A 276 8.73 5.97 4.55
C VAL A 276 10.20 6.24 4.88
N CYS A 277 10.62 7.50 4.73
CA CYS A 277 11.95 7.97 5.13
C CYS A 277 11.86 8.92 6.33
N SER A 278 12.34 8.48 7.49
CA SER A 278 12.33 9.24 8.74
C SER A 278 13.46 10.28 8.85
N ILE A 279 14.41 10.28 7.91
CA ILE A 279 15.54 11.20 7.91
C ILE A 279 15.07 12.58 7.45
N LYS A 280 15.31 13.60 8.27
CA LYS A 280 14.99 15.02 8.00
C LYS A 280 16.20 15.80 7.46
N HIS A 281 16.99 15.20 6.58
CA HIS A 281 18.15 15.84 5.98
C HIS A 281 17.78 16.42 4.61
N ALA A 282 18.36 17.55 4.20
CA ALA A 282 17.99 18.23 2.96
C ALA A 282 18.18 17.33 1.71
N GLY A 283 19.14 16.41 1.73
CA GLY A 283 19.40 15.45 0.63
C GLY A 283 18.61 14.13 0.69
N SER A 284 17.80 13.87 1.72
CA SER A 284 17.09 12.58 1.86
C SER A 284 15.72 12.55 1.17
N SER A 285 15.36 13.58 0.42
CA SER A 285 14.14 13.65 -0.39
C SER A 285 14.12 12.58 -1.50
N HIS A 286 15.26 12.30 -2.12
CA HIS A 286 15.38 11.29 -3.17
C HIS A 286 15.08 9.86 -2.68
N LEU A 287 15.33 9.57 -1.40
CA LEU A 287 14.97 8.27 -0.79
C LEU A 287 13.46 8.09 -0.62
N LYS A 288 12.66 9.13 -0.85
CA LYS A 288 11.19 9.07 -0.86
C LYS A 288 10.63 8.83 -2.27
N ILE A 289 11.49 8.70 -3.27
CA ILE A 289 11.10 8.37 -4.64
C ILE A 289 11.42 6.89 -4.84
N SER A 290 10.41 6.11 -5.20
CA SER A 290 10.61 4.69 -5.51
C SER A 290 11.25 4.53 -6.90
N LEU A 291 11.87 3.37 -7.16
CA LEU A 291 12.38 3.06 -8.50
C LEU A 291 11.27 3.17 -9.56
N MET A 292 10.07 2.68 -9.24
CA MET A 292 8.91 2.76 -10.13
C MET A 292 8.54 4.21 -10.45
N GLU A 293 8.46 5.07 -9.42
CA GLU A 293 8.13 6.48 -9.60
C GLU A 293 9.18 7.20 -10.46
N ARG A 294 10.47 6.96 -10.18
CA ARG A 294 11.58 7.53 -10.94
C ARG A 294 11.53 7.11 -12.40
N LEU A 295 11.30 5.83 -12.69
CA LEU A 295 11.20 5.32 -14.07
C LEU A 295 10.03 5.99 -14.82
N ILE A 296 8.86 6.09 -14.18
CA ILE A 296 7.67 6.71 -14.81
C ILE A 296 7.88 8.21 -15.08
N LYS A 297 8.58 8.92 -14.19
CA LYS A 297 8.77 10.37 -14.30
C LYS A 297 9.95 10.78 -15.18
N ASP A 298 11.06 10.03 -15.12
CA ASP A 298 12.35 10.50 -15.63
C ASP A 298 12.83 9.74 -16.89
N SER A 299 12.15 8.64 -17.27
CA SER A 299 12.52 7.85 -18.46
C SER A 299 11.48 7.95 -19.57
N THR A 300 11.95 8.25 -20.77
CA THR A 300 11.13 8.35 -22.00
C THR A 300 10.47 7.03 -22.42
N LEU A 301 10.89 5.89 -21.84
CA LEU A 301 10.29 4.59 -22.12
C LEU A 301 8.95 4.39 -21.40
N TYR A 302 8.75 5.09 -20.28
CA TYR A 302 7.59 4.96 -19.41
C TYR A 302 6.75 6.23 -19.35
N GLU A 303 7.17 7.28 -20.04
CA GLU A 303 6.46 8.56 -20.07
C GLU A 303 5.04 8.40 -20.61
N ARG A 304 4.15 9.26 -20.13
CA ARG A 304 2.80 9.36 -20.67
C ARG A 304 2.87 10.10 -22.01
N GLY A 305 2.23 9.57 -23.04
CA GLY A 305 2.25 10.13 -24.39
C GLY A 305 1.12 9.60 -25.26
N LYS A 306 1.03 10.08 -26.49
CA LYS A 306 0.10 9.53 -27.49
C LYS A 306 0.85 8.51 -28.34
N TYR A 307 0.49 7.24 -28.20
CA TYR A 307 1.11 6.15 -28.96
C TYR A 307 0.21 5.69 -30.11
N GLU A 308 0.79 5.02 -31.11
CA GLU A 308 0.12 4.64 -32.36
C GLU A 308 -1.13 3.76 -32.16
N ASN A 309 -1.17 3.00 -31.06
CA ASN A 309 -2.27 2.16 -30.62
C ASN A 309 -3.41 2.94 -29.92
N GLY A 310 -3.28 4.27 -29.77
CA GLY A 310 -4.23 5.11 -29.04
C GLY A 310 -4.11 5.03 -27.52
N ASP A 311 -3.13 4.29 -27.01
CA ASP A 311 -2.86 4.19 -25.58
C ASP A 311 -2.07 5.40 -25.08
N ASN A 312 -2.25 5.72 -23.79
CA ASN A 312 -1.52 6.79 -23.12
C ASN A 312 -0.07 6.42 -22.75
N TYR A 313 0.31 5.17 -22.96
CA TYR A 313 1.60 4.61 -22.57
C TYR A 313 2.14 3.63 -23.61
N ASN A 314 3.47 3.50 -23.66
CA ASN A 314 4.11 2.43 -24.42
C ASN A 314 3.92 1.08 -23.70
N ASN A 315 2.91 0.33 -24.13
CA ASN A 315 2.56 -0.97 -23.55
C ASN A 315 3.68 -2.02 -23.60
N LYS A 316 4.73 -1.80 -24.38
CA LYS A 316 5.95 -2.62 -24.35
C LYS A 316 6.63 -2.60 -22.97
N TYR A 317 6.57 -1.48 -22.27
CA TYR A 317 7.28 -1.24 -21.01
C TYR A 317 6.33 -1.06 -19.82
N ILE A 318 5.16 -0.47 -20.03
CA ILE A 318 4.22 -0.15 -18.95
C ILE A 318 2.78 -0.35 -19.40
N THR A 319 1.99 -1.03 -18.57
CA THR A 319 0.54 -1.09 -18.72
C THR A 319 -0.15 -0.52 -17.49
N LYS A 320 -0.99 0.50 -17.72
CA LYS A 320 -1.88 1.05 -16.69
C LYS A 320 -3.17 0.24 -16.65
N LEU A 321 -3.53 -0.30 -15.48
CA LEU A 321 -4.80 -0.98 -15.29
C LEU A 321 -5.89 0.06 -14.99
N CYS A 322 -6.89 0.18 -15.86
CA CYS A 322 -7.87 1.27 -15.77
C CYS A 322 -9.20 0.85 -15.11
N ARG A 323 -9.61 -0.41 -15.24
CA ARG A 323 -10.90 -0.90 -14.72
C ARG A 323 -10.87 -1.09 -13.22
N ASN A 324 -11.66 -0.33 -12.47
CA ASN A 324 -11.86 -0.44 -11.03
C ASN A 324 -13.04 -1.37 -10.72
N PHE A 325 -12.78 -2.43 -9.95
CA PHE A 325 -13.75 -3.45 -9.55
C PHE A 325 -14.24 -3.29 -8.10
N ARG A 326 -13.79 -2.23 -7.41
CA ARG A 326 -13.82 -2.14 -5.94
C ARG A 326 -14.86 -1.15 -5.41
N SER A 327 -14.77 0.08 -5.87
CA SER A 327 -15.36 1.24 -5.19
C SER A 327 -16.56 1.76 -5.95
N HIS A 328 -17.57 2.23 -5.20
CA HIS A 328 -18.69 2.97 -5.76
C HIS A 328 -18.21 4.21 -6.54
N GLU A 329 -18.92 4.57 -7.61
CA GLU A 329 -18.63 5.70 -8.51
C GLU A 329 -18.25 6.98 -7.78
N LEU A 330 -19.12 7.48 -6.89
CA LEU A 330 -18.88 8.71 -6.13
C LEU A 330 -17.65 8.66 -5.21
N ILE A 331 -17.25 7.47 -4.72
CA ILE A 331 -16.01 7.31 -3.94
C ILE A 331 -14.79 7.43 -4.87
N LEU A 332 -14.90 6.87 -6.09
CA LEU A 332 -13.81 6.85 -7.07
C LEU A 332 -13.65 8.18 -7.81
N TYR A 333 -14.70 8.98 -7.92
CA TYR A 333 -14.76 10.19 -8.74
C TYR A 333 -13.58 11.15 -8.50
N LEU A 334 -13.41 11.62 -7.26
CA LEU A 334 -12.32 12.55 -6.92
C LEU A 334 -10.93 11.94 -7.05
N PRO A 335 -10.65 10.73 -6.50
CA PRO A 335 -9.37 10.08 -6.74
C PRO A 335 -9.03 9.92 -8.24
N ASN A 336 -10.01 9.53 -9.06
CA ASN A 336 -9.83 9.36 -10.50
C ASN A 336 -9.45 10.68 -11.18
N LYS A 337 -10.17 11.75 -10.87
CA LYS A 337 -9.91 13.10 -11.38
C LYS A 337 -8.54 13.61 -10.95
N ASN A 338 -8.24 13.55 -9.65
CA ASN A 338 -7.10 14.26 -9.06
C ASN A 338 -5.77 13.54 -9.24
N PHE A 339 -5.77 12.21 -9.26
CA PHE A 339 -4.54 11.42 -9.32
C PHE A 339 -4.40 10.66 -10.64
N TYR A 340 -5.49 10.29 -11.29
CA TYR A 340 -5.44 9.36 -12.43
C TYR A 340 -5.90 9.95 -13.76
N GLU A 341 -6.05 11.28 -13.84
CA GLU A 341 -6.42 12.04 -15.05
C GLU A 341 -7.76 11.60 -15.66
N GLY A 342 -8.64 11.00 -14.86
CA GLY A 342 -9.92 10.46 -15.32
C GLY A 342 -9.83 9.11 -16.04
N ASP A 343 -8.66 8.47 -16.09
CA ASP A 343 -8.46 7.22 -16.83
C ASP A 343 -9.18 6.01 -16.23
N LEU A 344 -9.60 6.05 -14.95
CA LEU A 344 -10.23 4.91 -14.29
C LEU A 344 -11.66 4.70 -14.78
N ILE A 345 -11.97 3.45 -15.11
CA ILE A 345 -13.27 3.00 -15.62
C ILE A 345 -13.95 2.18 -14.53
N LEU A 346 -15.22 2.45 -14.24
CA LEU A 346 -15.99 1.66 -13.28
C LEU A 346 -16.45 0.36 -13.92
N ASP A 347 -15.93 -0.75 -13.41
CA ASP A 347 -16.25 -2.11 -13.86
C ASP A 347 -16.62 -3.02 -12.69
N SER A 348 -17.11 -2.41 -11.61
CA SER A 348 -17.57 -3.14 -10.42
C SER A 348 -18.87 -3.89 -10.72
N ALA A 349 -18.95 -5.15 -10.27
CA ALA A 349 -20.13 -6.01 -10.43
C ALA A 349 -21.40 -5.32 -9.91
N GLU A 350 -22.57 -5.68 -10.43
CA GLU A 350 -23.87 -5.10 -10.04
C GLU A 350 -24.10 -5.07 -8.52
N ASP A 351 -23.51 -5.95 -7.72
CA ASP A 351 -23.54 -5.92 -6.25
C ASP A 351 -23.01 -4.61 -5.62
N SER A 352 -22.12 -3.89 -6.31
CA SER A 352 -21.66 -2.56 -5.88
C SER A 352 -22.66 -1.44 -6.22
N ARG A 353 -23.59 -1.70 -7.15
CA ARG A 353 -24.62 -0.79 -7.66
C ARG A 353 -26.02 -1.09 -7.08
N GLN A 354 -26.27 -2.32 -6.63
CA GLN A 354 -27.56 -2.73 -6.07
C GLN A 354 -27.67 -2.31 -4.59
N ASN A 355 -28.41 -1.23 -4.36
CA ASN A 355 -29.25 -1.01 -3.17
C ASN A 355 -28.67 -1.37 -1.79
N PHE A 356 -27.53 -0.79 -1.42
CA PHE A 356 -27.25 -0.56 0.00
C PHE A 356 -27.23 0.93 0.24
N ASN A 357 -28.42 1.53 0.20
CA ASN A 357 -28.71 2.78 0.90
C ASN A 357 -28.33 2.55 2.36
N LEU A 358 -27.07 2.82 2.69
CA LEU A 358 -26.60 2.79 4.06
C LEU A 358 -27.23 4.02 4.71
N ASN A 359 -28.52 3.94 5.06
CA ASN A 359 -29.30 5.01 5.66
C ASN A 359 -28.58 5.58 6.88
N LEU A 360 -27.81 6.63 6.66
CA LEU A 360 -27.29 7.48 7.72
C LEU A 360 -28.35 8.50 8.15
N SER A 361 -29.43 8.62 7.38
CA SER A 361 -30.57 9.53 7.57
C SER A 361 -31.88 8.85 7.12
N GLU A 362 -33.01 9.36 7.62
CA GLU A 362 -34.35 9.01 7.12
C GLU A 362 -34.66 9.64 5.75
N ASP A 363 -33.91 10.66 5.35
CA ASP A 363 -34.03 11.31 4.04
C ASP A 363 -33.29 10.51 2.95
N PRO A 364 -33.98 9.96 1.92
CA PRO A 364 -33.35 9.24 0.82
C PRO A 364 -32.32 10.07 0.04
N LYS A 365 -32.50 11.40 -0.05
CA LYS A 365 -31.53 12.29 -0.73
C LYS A 365 -30.23 12.45 0.05
N ALA A 366 -30.23 12.08 1.33
CA ALA A 366 -29.07 12.11 2.20
C ALA A 366 -28.23 10.82 2.16
N ASN A 367 -28.66 9.81 1.39
CA ASN A 367 -28.05 8.47 1.34
C ASN A 367 -26.99 8.35 0.25
N LEU A 368 -25.93 9.13 0.40
CA LEU A 368 -24.81 9.07 -0.52
C LEU A 368 -23.67 8.21 0.05
N PRO A 369 -22.96 7.45 -0.81
CA PRO A 369 -21.83 6.60 -0.44
C PRO A 369 -20.58 7.39 -0.04
N VAL A 370 -20.66 8.72 -0.02
CA VAL A 370 -19.60 9.62 0.43
C VAL A 370 -20.22 10.68 1.32
N VAL A 371 -19.73 10.79 2.56
CA VAL A 371 -20.19 11.76 3.56
C VAL A 371 -18.99 12.48 4.17
N PHE A 372 -19.08 13.81 4.29
CA PHE A 372 -18.20 14.58 5.13
C PHE A 372 -18.98 15.12 6.34
N HIS A 373 -18.47 14.89 7.55
CA HIS A 373 -19.04 15.38 8.80
C HIS A 373 -18.08 16.39 9.44
N GLY A 374 -18.45 17.67 9.37
CA GLY A 374 -17.72 18.76 9.97
C GLY A 374 -17.81 18.76 11.50
N VAL A 375 -16.66 18.67 12.16
CA VAL A 375 -16.53 18.69 13.63
C VAL A 375 -15.62 19.83 14.07
N LEU A 376 -16.15 20.76 14.87
CA LEU A 376 -15.40 21.84 15.53
C LEU A 376 -14.79 21.36 16.85
N GLY A 377 -13.88 20.39 16.75
CA GLY A 377 -13.10 19.90 17.89
C GLY A 377 -11.69 20.50 17.90
N GLN A 378 -11.14 20.71 19.10
CA GLN A 378 -9.73 21.04 19.27
C GLN A 378 -8.93 19.75 19.47
N GLU A 379 -7.79 19.65 18.81
CA GLU A 379 -6.87 18.55 19.03
C GLU A 379 -6.18 18.67 20.39
N LYS A 380 -5.90 17.52 21.00
CA LYS A 380 -5.23 17.40 22.30
C LYS A 380 -3.99 16.51 22.18
N ARG A 381 -3.13 16.61 23.18
CA ARG A 381 -1.90 15.84 23.33
C ARG A 381 -1.76 15.33 24.76
N GLU A 382 -1.36 14.08 24.93
CA GLU A 382 -1.10 13.49 26.25
C GLU A 382 0.37 13.68 26.65
N GLY A 383 0.61 14.54 27.64
CA GLY A 383 1.94 14.80 28.19
C GLY A 383 2.97 15.15 27.11
N ARG A 384 4.07 14.39 27.07
CA ARG A 384 5.15 14.57 26.07
C ARG A 384 4.98 13.72 24.80
N SER A 385 3.90 12.94 24.65
CA SER A 385 3.72 12.09 23.47
C SER A 385 3.59 12.93 22.19
N PRO A 386 4.35 12.70 21.11
CA PRO A 386 4.34 13.56 19.91
C PRO A 386 3.09 13.41 19.03
N SER A 387 2.10 12.62 19.44
CA SER A 387 0.90 12.28 18.66
C SER A 387 -0.34 12.97 19.21
N TYR A 388 -1.31 13.23 18.34
CA TYR A 388 -2.51 14.02 18.62
C TYR A 388 -3.77 13.15 18.61
N PHE A 389 -4.82 13.64 19.24
CA PHE A 389 -6.16 13.05 19.20
C PHE A 389 -7.22 14.15 19.28
N ASN A 390 -8.44 13.84 18.84
CA ASN A 390 -9.58 14.75 18.91
C ASN A 390 -10.79 13.99 19.47
N ASP A 391 -11.19 14.32 20.72
CA ASP A 391 -12.28 13.64 21.42
C ASP A 391 -13.63 13.83 20.72
N TYR A 392 -13.87 14.98 20.10
CA TYR A 392 -15.13 15.27 19.41
C TYR A 392 -15.26 14.43 18.13
N GLU A 393 -14.16 14.28 17.38
CA GLU A 393 -14.14 13.35 16.25
C GLU A 393 -14.37 11.91 16.71
N ILE A 394 -13.73 11.47 17.80
CA ILE A 394 -13.93 10.11 18.35
C ILE A 394 -15.41 9.89 18.68
N GLN A 395 -16.05 10.85 19.36
CA GLN A 395 -17.48 10.73 19.67
C GLN A 395 -18.34 10.59 18.41
N GLN A 396 -18.04 11.37 17.37
CA GLN A 396 -18.79 11.31 16.12
C GLN A 396 -18.55 10.02 15.34
N VAL A 397 -17.31 9.54 15.31
CA VAL A 397 -16.96 8.21 14.76
C VAL A 397 -17.77 7.12 15.47
N MET A 398 -17.82 7.13 16.80
CA MET A 398 -18.56 6.13 17.57
C MET A 398 -20.07 6.18 17.30
N LYS A 399 -20.65 7.37 17.07
CA LYS A 399 -22.06 7.50 16.65
C LYS A 399 -22.31 6.84 15.30
N TYR A 400 -21.44 7.11 14.32
CA TYR A 400 -21.55 6.48 13.00
C TYR A 400 -21.42 4.96 13.07
N VAL A 401 -20.47 4.45 13.85
CA VAL A 401 -20.33 3.01 14.10
C VAL A 401 -21.62 2.43 14.69
N SER A 402 -22.17 3.04 15.76
CA SER A 402 -23.42 2.60 16.39
C SER A 402 -24.54 2.49 15.37
N VAL A 403 -24.75 3.57 14.59
CA VAL A 403 -25.77 3.62 13.55
C VAL A 403 -25.57 2.49 12.55
N LEU A 404 -24.36 2.30 12.01
CA LEU A 404 -24.08 1.26 11.01
C LEU A 404 -24.34 -0.16 11.53
N LEU A 405 -23.97 -0.45 12.78
CA LEU A 405 -24.15 -1.77 13.39
C LEU A 405 -25.62 -2.03 13.80
N GLU A 406 -26.36 -1.00 14.20
CA GLU A 406 -27.77 -1.11 14.58
C GLU A 406 -28.68 -1.34 13.37
N GLY A 407 -28.29 -0.89 12.18
CA GLY A 407 -29.13 -0.94 10.99
C GLY A 407 -30.15 0.20 10.97
N GLY A 408 -31.19 0.09 10.14
CA GLY A 408 -32.27 1.07 10.08
C GLY A 408 -33.49 0.51 9.35
N PRO A 409 -34.62 1.23 9.29
CA PRO A 409 -35.88 0.73 8.72
C PRO A 409 -35.73 0.21 7.28
N ASN A 410 -34.85 0.82 6.49
CA ASN A 410 -34.56 0.42 5.11
C ASN A 410 -33.07 0.04 4.91
N ARG A 411 -32.38 -0.40 5.98
CA ARG A 411 -30.94 -0.77 5.92
C ARG A 411 -30.60 -1.95 6.82
N ASP A 412 -29.97 -2.95 6.23
CA ASP A 412 -29.37 -4.07 6.98
C ASP A 412 -28.25 -3.62 7.92
N LYS A 413 -28.05 -4.40 8.98
CA LYS A 413 -26.93 -4.21 9.90
C LYS A 413 -25.61 -4.48 9.16
N VAL A 414 -24.65 -3.58 9.33
CA VAL A 414 -23.28 -3.80 8.87
C VAL A 414 -22.55 -4.65 9.91
N LYS A 415 -21.80 -5.67 9.47
CA LYS A 415 -21.00 -6.48 10.41
C LYS A 415 -19.76 -5.71 10.85
N GLN A 416 -19.26 -5.98 12.06
CA GLN A 416 -18.07 -5.29 12.57
C GLN A 416 -16.86 -5.46 11.64
N GLU A 417 -16.68 -6.65 11.08
CA GLU A 417 -15.56 -7.01 10.21
C GLU A 417 -15.61 -6.26 8.86
N GLU A 418 -16.78 -5.74 8.48
CA GLU A 418 -17.01 -4.94 7.28
C GLU A 418 -16.67 -3.45 7.46
N VAL A 419 -16.39 -3.02 8.70
CA VAL A 419 -16.07 -1.63 9.05
C VAL A 419 -14.56 -1.48 9.29
N GLY A 420 -13.98 -0.42 8.73
CA GLY A 420 -12.62 0.02 9.03
C GLY A 420 -12.58 1.48 9.45
N ILE A 421 -11.74 1.81 10.44
CA ILE A 421 -11.55 3.18 10.91
C ILE A 421 -10.08 3.58 10.72
N ILE A 422 -9.87 4.64 9.95
CA ILE A 422 -8.54 5.15 9.61
C ILE A 422 -8.32 6.47 10.34
N ALA A 423 -7.19 6.61 11.03
CA ALA A 423 -6.75 7.88 11.59
C ALA A 423 -5.24 8.07 11.45
N PRO A 424 -4.75 9.24 11.02
CA PRO A 424 -3.32 9.46 10.74
C PRO A 424 -2.44 9.46 12.01
N TYR A 425 -3.05 9.57 13.19
CA TYR A 425 -2.33 9.64 14.47
C TYR A 425 -2.57 8.41 15.33
N ILE A 426 -1.48 7.77 15.78
CA ILE A 426 -1.56 6.54 16.57
C ILE A 426 -2.31 6.72 17.91
N ARG A 427 -2.27 7.91 18.52
CA ARG A 427 -3.05 8.19 19.75
C ARG A 427 -4.55 8.24 19.48
N GLN A 428 -4.98 8.76 18.34
CA GLN A 428 -6.38 8.69 17.89
C GLN A 428 -6.80 7.23 17.72
N VAL A 429 -5.98 6.40 17.06
CA VAL A 429 -6.22 4.96 16.87
C VAL A 429 -6.41 4.25 18.22
N TYR A 430 -5.51 4.45 19.19
CA TYR A 430 -5.63 3.80 20.50
C TYR A 430 -6.87 4.22 21.27
N LYS A 431 -7.24 5.50 21.24
CA LYS A 431 -8.45 5.97 21.92
C LYS A 431 -9.72 5.42 21.27
N ILE A 432 -9.80 5.38 19.94
CA ILE A 432 -10.92 4.75 19.23
C ILE A 432 -11.00 3.27 19.61
N LYS A 433 -9.88 2.51 19.57
CA LYS A 433 -9.85 1.11 20.01
C LYS A 433 -10.34 0.93 21.45
N GLY A 434 -9.95 1.81 22.36
CA GLY A 434 -10.44 1.82 23.74
C GLY A 434 -11.96 1.97 23.83
N ARG A 435 -12.53 2.93 23.11
CA ARG A 435 -13.99 3.16 23.07
C ARG A 435 -14.77 2.03 22.40
N LEU A 436 -14.21 1.39 21.39
CA LEU A 436 -14.79 0.19 20.77
C LEU A 436 -14.81 -0.99 21.75
N LYS A 437 -13.72 -1.18 22.50
CA LYS A 437 -13.63 -2.24 23.52
C LYS A 437 -14.68 -2.07 24.63
N GLU A 438 -14.93 -0.85 25.07
CA GLU A 438 -16.01 -0.54 26.05
C GLU A 438 -17.41 -0.94 25.55
N LYS A 439 -17.59 -1.06 24.22
CA LYS A 439 -18.86 -1.42 23.56
C LYS A 439 -18.89 -2.86 23.03
N HIS A 440 -17.84 -3.64 23.27
CA HIS A 440 -17.66 -4.99 22.70
C HIS A 440 -17.66 -5.02 21.16
N TRP A 441 -17.01 -4.02 20.54
CA TRP A 441 -16.87 -3.88 19.08
C TRP A 441 -15.43 -4.09 18.59
N GLU A 442 -14.70 -5.02 19.20
CA GLU A 442 -13.27 -5.25 18.93
C GLU A 442 -12.98 -5.84 17.55
N ASN A 443 -13.97 -6.39 16.84
CA ASN A 443 -13.77 -6.91 15.49
C ASN A 443 -13.72 -5.81 14.41
N ILE A 444 -14.00 -4.55 14.79
CA ILE A 444 -13.80 -3.40 13.91
C ILE A 444 -12.30 -3.11 13.79
N GLU A 445 -11.83 -3.06 12.56
CA GLU A 445 -10.43 -2.78 12.30
C GLU A 445 -10.13 -1.28 12.46
N VAL A 446 -9.12 -0.93 13.26
CA VAL A 446 -8.69 0.47 13.47
C VAL A 446 -7.18 0.60 13.34
N GLY A 447 -6.73 1.60 12.59
CA GLY A 447 -5.32 1.75 12.24
C GLY A 447 -4.99 3.08 11.60
N THR A 448 -3.69 3.30 11.35
CA THR A 448 -3.22 4.44 10.56
C THR A 448 -3.35 4.18 9.08
N THR A 449 -3.26 5.23 8.26
CA THR A 449 -3.31 5.11 6.80
C THR A 449 -2.28 4.10 6.27
N GLU A 450 -1.08 4.06 6.86
CA GLU A 450 -0.03 3.09 6.51
C GLU A 450 -0.46 1.65 6.80
N THR A 451 -1.10 1.40 7.95
CA THR A 451 -1.55 0.04 8.31
C THR A 451 -2.71 -0.45 7.46
N PHE A 452 -3.50 0.46 6.89
CA PHE A 452 -4.63 0.16 6.00
C PHE A 452 -4.23 0.04 4.53
N GLN A 453 -2.97 0.23 4.19
CA GLN A 453 -2.51 0.07 2.83
C GLN A 453 -2.66 -1.39 2.36
N GLY A 454 -3.20 -1.57 1.17
CA GLY A 454 -3.56 -2.91 0.64
C GLY A 454 -4.79 -3.56 1.28
N ARG A 455 -5.31 -3.02 2.40
CA ARG A 455 -6.56 -3.47 3.04
C ARG A 455 -7.75 -2.74 2.43
N GLU A 456 -8.94 -3.32 2.55
CA GLU A 456 -10.18 -2.72 2.08
C GLU A 456 -11.34 -3.15 2.98
N LYS A 457 -12.34 -2.29 3.10
CA LYS A 457 -13.55 -2.57 3.88
C LYS A 457 -14.77 -2.08 3.14
N ARG A 458 -15.93 -2.68 3.45
CA ARG A 458 -17.21 -2.24 2.89
C ARG A 458 -17.48 -0.79 3.28
N VAL A 459 -17.26 -0.47 4.55
CA VAL A 459 -17.39 0.87 5.09
C VAL A 459 -16.06 1.33 5.67
N ILE A 460 -15.63 2.53 5.30
CA ILE A 460 -14.47 3.21 5.90
C ILE A 460 -14.91 4.51 6.54
N ILE A 461 -14.48 4.70 7.79
CA ILE A 461 -14.60 5.96 8.51
C ILE A 461 -13.20 6.55 8.69
N ILE A 462 -12.97 7.76 8.20
CA ILE A 462 -11.72 8.49 8.37
C ILE A 462 -11.91 9.54 9.46
N SER A 463 -11.09 9.50 10.50
CA SER A 463 -10.95 10.61 11.46
C SER A 463 -9.67 11.37 11.15
N THR A 464 -9.80 12.61 10.72
CA THR A 464 -8.65 13.38 10.22
C THR A 464 -7.75 13.87 11.33
N VAL A 465 -8.31 14.29 12.48
CA VAL A 465 -7.64 15.01 13.58
C VAL A 465 -7.04 16.35 13.15
N ARG A 466 -6.27 16.38 12.05
CA ARG A 466 -5.62 17.52 11.41
C ARG A 466 -5.60 17.34 9.88
N GLY A 467 -5.36 18.41 9.13
CA GLY A 467 -5.15 18.34 7.68
C GLY A 467 -3.77 17.77 7.34
N ASP A 468 -3.74 16.57 6.77
CA ASP A 468 -2.53 15.95 6.20
C ASP A 468 -2.82 15.52 4.74
N GLU A 469 -2.07 16.13 3.83
CA GLU A 469 -2.21 16.08 2.36
C GLU A 469 -1.88 14.69 1.79
N LYS A 470 -0.82 14.04 2.30
CA LYS A 470 -0.19 12.88 1.62
C LYS A 470 -0.93 11.55 1.79
N ARG A 471 -2.06 11.57 2.49
CA ARG A 471 -2.81 10.37 2.88
C ARG A 471 -4.21 10.31 2.30
N PHE A 472 -4.64 11.33 1.55
CA PHE A 472 -5.98 11.41 0.97
C PHE A 472 -6.27 10.23 0.04
N ASN A 473 -5.50 10.05 -1.04
CA ASN A 473 -5.75 9.03 -2.05
C ASN A 473 -5.80 7.62 -1.44
N VAL A 474 -4.83 7.28 -0.57
CA VAL A 474 -4.83 5.98 0.10
C VAL A 474 -6.06 5.80 0.98
N ALA A 475 -6.37 6.77 1.85
CA ALA A 475 -7.45 6.62 2.82
C ALA A 475 -8.84 6.55 2.16
N VAL A 476 -9.12 7.41 1.17
CA VAL A 476 -10.40 7.48 0.46
C VAL A 476 -10.66 6.20 -0.35
N THR A 477 -9.62 5.62 -0.97
CA THR A 477 -9.74 4.45 -1.84
C THR A 477 -9.78 3.10 -1.12
N ARG A 478 -9.86 3.10 0.22
CA ARG A 478 -10.05 1.88 1.03
C ARG A 478 -11.51 1.44 1.11
N ALA A 479 -12.45 2.36 0.83
CA ALA A 479 -13.88 2.12 0.91
C ALA A 479 -14.41 1.43 -0.35
N ARG A 480 -15.25 0.41 -0.17
CA ARG A 480 -15.99 -0.22 -1.28
C ARG A 480 -17.35 0.43 -1.50
N SER A 481 -18.14 0.59 -0.43
CA SER A 481 -19.55 1.00 -0.53
C SER A 481 -19.85 2.33 0.16
N LEU A 482 -19.21 2.64 1.29
CA LEU A 482 -19.42 3.90 2.00
C LEU A 482 -18.14 4.44 2.59
N LEU A 483 -17.91 5.73 2.34
CA LEU A 483 -16.85 6.53 2.91
C LEU A 483 -17.45 7.63 3.78
N ILE A 484 -17.07 7.66 5.06
CA ILE A 484 -17.42 8.74 5.99
C ILE A 484 -16.13 9.43 6.42
N VAL A 485 -16.02 10.72 6.20
CA VAL A 485 -14.90 11.53 6.69
C VAL A 485 -15.39 12.40 7.83
N VAL A 486 -14.74 12.32 8.98
CA VAL A 486 -15.02 13.12 10.16
C VAL A 486 -13.80 14.01 10.42
N GLY A 487 -14.01 15.32 10.39
CA GLY A 487 -12.89 16.26 10.49
C GLY A 487 -13.31 17.71 10.61
N ASN A 488 -12.35 18.58 10.90
CA ASN A 488 -12.58 20.02 10.94
C ASN A 488 -12.50 20.60 9.52
N PRO A 489 -13.61 21.08 8.92
CA PRO A 489 -13.63 21.51 7.53
C PRO A 489 -12.73 22.74 7.29
N PHE A 490 -12.62 23.63 8.29
CA PHE A 490 -11.82 24.86 8.18
C PHE A 490 -10.30 24.60 8.22
N LEU A 491 -9.88 23.48 8.83
CA LEU A 491 -8.48 23.05 8.80
C LEU A 491 -8.17 22.25 7.53
N LEU A 492 -9.16 21.54 6.99
CA LEU A 492 -9.00 20.67 5.84
C LEU A 492 -9.09 21.42 4.52
N GLU A 493 -9.87 22.50 4.43
CA GLU A 493 -9.98 23.33 3.22
C GLU A 493 -8.64 23.96 2.77
N THR A 494 -7.66 24.06 3.67
CA THR A 494 -6.32 24.56 3.31
C THR A 494 -5.55 23.61 2.41
N ASP A 495 -5.93 22.33 2.41
CA ASP A 495 -5.44 21.32 1.47
C ASP A 495 -6.34 21.26 0.23
N GLU A 496 -5.74 21.14 -0.95
CA GLU A 496 -6.47 21.16 -2.23
C GLU A 496 -7.43 19.98 -2.37
N ASN A 497 -6.95 18.76 -2.07
CA ASN A 497 -7.74 17.53 -2.21
C ASN A 497 -8.89 17.48 -1.19
N TRP A 498 -8.61 17.82 0.06
CA TRP A 498 -9.63 17.87 1.10
C TRP A 498 -10.64 19.00 0.87
N GLY A 499 -10.17 20.17 0.41
CA GLY A 499 -11.05 21.28 0.05
C GLY A 499 -12.01 20.89 -1.08
N GLU A 500 -11.51 20.26 -2.13
CA GLU A 500 -12.34 19.75 -3.21
C GLU A 500 -13.31 18.65 -2.75
N PHE A 501 -12.87 17.75 -1.86
CA PHE A 501 -13.74 16.75 -1.25
C PHE A 501 -14.89 17.37 -0.46
N ILE A 502 -14.61 18.41 0.33
CA ILE A 502 -15.64 19.14 1.07
C ILE A 502 -16.64 19.78 0.10
N SER A 503 -16.16 20.52 -0.91
CA SER A 503 -17.02 21.13 -1.93
C SER A 503 -17.89 20.09 -2.66
N PHE A 504 -17.29 18.98 -3.08
CA PHE A 504 -17.98 17.86 -3.71
C PHE A 504 -19.12 17.33 -2.82
N THR A 505 -18.89 17.14 -1.51
CA THR A 505 -19.95 16.70 -0.60
C THR A 505 -21.04 17.76 -0.36
N ILE A 506 -20.74 19.05 -0.47
CA ILE A 506 -21.74 20.12 -0.38
C ILE A 506 -22.63 20.12 -1.62
N GLU A 507 -22.02 20.09 -2.81
CA GLU A 507 -22.72 20.06 -4.10
C GLU A 507 -23.66 18.87 -4.23
N HIS A 508 -23.26 17.70 -3.72
CA HIS A 508 -24.07 16.49 -3.73
C HIS A 508 -25.03 16.41 -2.53
N GLY A 509 -25.02 17.36 -1.60
CA GLY A 509 -25.90 17.33 -0.43
C GLY A 509 -25.55 16.24 0.58
N SER A 510 -24.29 15.78 0.66
CA SER A 510 -23.78 14.80 1.62
C SER A 510 -22.90 15.38 2.74
N TYR A 511 -22.67 16.69 2.75
CA TYR A 511 -22.03 17.39 3.86
C TYR A 511 -22.94 17.46 5.11
N ARG A 512 -22.40 17.20 6.30
CA ARG A 512 -23.10 17.22 7.60
C ARG A 512 -22.26 17.89 8.68
N GLY A 513 -22.85 18.14 9.84
CA GLY A 513 -22.14 18.62 11.02
C GLY A 513 -22.23 20.13 11.19
N CYS A 514 -21.12 20.78 11.54
CA CYS A 514 -21.09 22.23 11.74
C CYS A 514 -21.42 23.01 10.45
N PRO A 515 -22.05 24.19 10.53
CA PRO A 515 -22.15 25.10 9.39
C PRO A 515 -20.76 25.42 8.83
N PHE A 516 -20.65 25.41 7.51
CA PHE A 516 -19.40 25.68 6.82
C PHE A 516 -19.65 26.58 5.61
N GLN A 517 -18.86 27.64 5.53
CA GLN A 517 -18.71 28.50 4.36
C GLN A 517 -17.22 28.56 4.05
N SER A 518 -16.86 28.30 2.80
CA SER A 518 -15.48 28.28 2.34
C SER A 518 -14.80 29.63 2.57
N ARG A 519 -13.55 29.62 3.05
CA ARG A 519 -12.76 30.86 3.18
C ARG A 519 -12.35 31.46 1.83
N LYS A 520 -12.50 30.69 0.75
CA LYS A 520 -12.26 31.11 -0.63
C LYS A 520 -13.50 31.74 -1.28
N ASP A 521 -14.66 31.66 -0.63
CA ASP A 521 -15.91 32.27 -1.09
C ASP A 521 -15.78 33.81 -1.10
N PRO A 522 -16.02 34.49 -2.24
CA PRO A 522 -16.04 35.95 -2.30
C PRO A 522 -16.93 36.61 -1.26
N GLU A 523 -18.09 36.02 -0.94
CA GLU A 523 -19.01 36.56 0.07
C GLU A 523 -18.41 36.46 1.48
N TRP A 524 -17.72 35.36 1.78
CA TRP A 524 -17.02 35.19 3.05
C TRP A 524 -15.88 36.21 3.20
N ILE A 525 -15.09 36.41 2.13
CA ILE A 525 -14.01 37.39 2.10
C ILE A 525 -14.57 38.79 2.33
N GLU A 526 -15.67 39.14 1.67
CA GLU A 526 -16.31 40.44 1.83
C GLU A 526 -16.91 40.63 3.23
N ALA A 527 -17.55 39.60 3.79
CA ALA A 527 -18.03 39.62 5.17
C ALA A 527 -16.89 39.81 6.19
N VAL A 528 -15.74 39.16 5.99
CA VAL A 528 -14.56 39.34 6.85
C VAL A 528 -13.94 40.73 6.67
N LYS A 529 -13.83 41.24 5.44
CA LYS A 529 -13.37 42.62 5.20
C LYS A 529 -14.28 43.62 5.92
N ASN A 530 -15.60 43.48 5.78
CA ASN A 530 -16.56 44.35 6.45
C ASN A 530 -16.41 44.28 7.98
N LYS A 531 -16.25 43.07 8.54
CA LYS A 531 -16.04 42.88 9.98
C LYS A 531 -14.69 43.42 10.47
N LEU A 532 -13.63 43.31 9.68
CA LEU A 532 -12.33 43.92 9.98
C LEU A 532 -12.38 45.45 9.91
N LEU A 533 -13.15 46.01 8.96
CA LEU A 533 -13.41 47.45 8.86
C LEU A 533 -14.21 47.96 10.05
N GLU A 534 -15.20 47.19 10.52
CA GLU A 534 -15.94 47.48 11.76
C GLU A 534 -15.04 47.44 12.99
N LEU A 535 -14.11 46.48 13.04
CA LEU A 535 -13.18 46.32 14.17
C LEU A 535 -12.08 47.38 14.20
N ASN A 536 -11.80 48.09 13.10
CA ASN A 536 -10.55 48.87 13.02
C ASN A 536 -10.58 50.20 12.27
N PHE A 537 -11.44 51.16 12.67
CA PHE A 537 -11.18 52.59 12.40
C PHE A 537 -11.65 53.62 13.44
N LYS A 538 -12.34 53.26 14.53
CA LYS A 538 -12.83 54.26 15.51
C LYS A 538 -12.20 54.25 16.91
N GLU A 539 -11.54 53.17 17.35
CA GLU A 539 -11.06 53.08 18.75
C GLU A 539 -9.54 52.91 18.92
N MET A 540 -8.80 52.37 17.95
CA MET A 540 -7.35 52.11 18.13
C MET A 540 -6.44 53.36 18.13
N TRP A 541 -6.91 54.52 17.67
CA TRP A 541 -6.11 55.76 17.61
C TRP A 541 -6.32 56.72 18.80
N LYS A 542 -7.21 56.39 19.76
CA LYS A 542 -7.47 57.25 20.93
C LYS A 542 -6.59 56.95 22.15
N SER A 543 -5.76 55.90 22.11
CA SER A 543 -4.98 55.42 23.26
C SER A 543 -3.47 55.61 23.15
N PHE A 544 -2.96 56.29 22.12
CA PHE A 544 -1.56 56.72 22.07
C PHE A 544 -1.44 58.15 22.61
N PRO A 545 -0.80 58.37 23.79
CA PRO A 545 -0.41 59.71 24.21
C PRO A 545 0.61 60.27 23.21
N LYS A 546 0.45 61.54 22.86
CA LYS A 546 1.35 62.29 21.96
C LYS A 546 2.80 62.30 22.42
#